data_AF-A0A4Q3CIS7-F1
#
_entry.id   AF-A0A4Q3CIS7-F1
#
_cell.length_a   1.000
_cell.length_b   1.000
_cell.length_c   1.000
_cell.angle_alpha   90.00
_cell.angle_beta   90.00
_cell.angle_gamma   90.00
#
_symmetry.space_group_name_H-M   'P 1'
#
loop_
_entity.id
_entity.type
_entity.pdbx_description
1 polymer ?
#
loop_
_entity_poly.entity_id
_entity_poly.type
_entity_poly.pdbx_seq_one_letter_code
_entity_poly.pdbx_strand_id
1 'polypeptide(L)' 'MAGLAERRIHRRGDTARNESSLGAPAINGIGRQIHGQVGVMVGTNGARGVAASMYAPLGETGHVAVAFENTRFGSRY' A
#
# COMPACT_ATOMS: atom_id res chain seq x y z
N MET A 1 -13.68 -39.67 21.68
CA MET A 1 -12.60 -40.24 20.86
C MET A 1 -12.56 -39.45 19.55
N ALA A 2 -11.44 -38.76 19.30
CA ALA A 2 -11.20 -37.77 18.23
C ALA A 2 -11.52 -38.30 16.81
N GLY A 3 -11.93 -37.54 15.79
CA GLY A 3 -11.84 -36.09 15.57
C GLY A 3 -10.59 -35.72 14.77
N LEU A 4 -10.49 -36.08 13.47
CA LEU A 4 -9.49 -35.50 12.54
C LEU A 4 -9.64 -36.01 11.09
N ALA A 5 -10.52 -35.43 10.27
CA ALA A 5 -10.49 -35.67 8.82
C ALA A 5 -11.08 -34.52 7.99
N GLU A 6 -10.86 -33.28 8.40
CA GLU A 6 -11.20 -32.11 7.58
C GLU A 6 -9.94 -31.28 7.36
N ARG A 7 -9.10 -31.80 6.47
CA ARG A 7 -7.97 -31.06 5.88
C ARG A 7 -8.52 -30.00 4.94
N ARG A 8 -9.04 -28.92 5.52
CA ARG A 8 -9.37 -27.68 4.81
C ARG A 8 -8.05 -27.06 4.38
N ILE A 9 -7.74 -27.21 3.10
CA ILE A 9 -6.63 -26.54 2.42
C ILE A 9 -6.77 -25.03 2.69
N HIS A 10 -5.91 -24.50 3.56
CA HIS A 10 -5.76 -23.06 3.75
C HIS A 10 -5.18 -22.50 2.45
N ARG A 11 -6.08 -21.96 1.63
CA ARG A 11 -5.84 -21.27 0.38
C ARG A 11 -4.91 -20.07 0.66
N ARG A 12 -3.61 -20.25 0.41
CA ARG A 12 -2.63 -19.15 0.34
C ARG A 12 -3.02 -18.22 -0.82
N GLY A 13 -3.75 -17.16 -0.52
CA GLY A 13 -4.17 -16.18 -1.52
C GLY A 13 -4.40 -14.78 -0.96
N ASP A 14 -4.05 -14.54 0.30
CA ASP A 14 -4.39 -13.28 0.97
C ASP A 14 -3.41 -12.15 0.64
N THR A 15 -2.16 -12.46 0.28
CA THR A 15 -1.18 -11.44 -0.13
C THR A 15 -1.52 -10.78 -1.46
N ALA A 16 -2.03 -11.52 -2.44
CA ALA A 16 -2.36 -11.00 -3.77
C ALA A 16 -3.62 -10.11 -3.80
N ARG A 17 -4.57 -10.31 -2.88
CA ARG A 17 -5.77 -9.45 -2.80
C ARG A 17 -5.44 -8.05 -2.29
N ASN A 18 -4.38 -7.90 -1.50
CA ASN A 18 -4.01 -6.63 -0.88
C ASN A 18 -3.27 -5.67 -1.84
N GLU A 19 -2.74 -6.19 -2.95
CA GLU A 19 -2.18 -5.34 -4.00
C GLU A 19 -3.28 -4.64 -4.81
N SER A 20 -4.46 -5.26 -4.92
CA SER A 20 -5.64 -4.65 -5.57
C SER A 20 -6.31 -3.56 -4.71
N SER A 21 -5.99 -3.46 -3.42
CA SER A 21 -6.46 -2.38 -2.54
C SER A 21 -5.61 -1.10 -2.62
N LEU A 22 -4.51 -1.11 -3.39
CA LEU A 22 -3.81 0.11 -3.81
C LEU A 22 -4.59 0.77 -4.94
N GLY A 23 -5.89 1.01 -4.70
CA GLY A 23 -6.88 1.43 -5.68
C GLY A 23 -6.36 2.58 -6.53
N ALA A 24 -6.67 2.53 -7.83
CA ALA A 24 -6.41 3.64 -8.73
C ALA A 24 -6.92 4.95 -8.09
N PRO A 25 -6.12 6.02 -8.08
CA PRO A 25 -6.52 7.27 -7.44
C PRO A 25 -7.83 7.74 -8.08
N ALA A 26 -8.89 7.79 -7.27
CA ALA A 26 -10.21 8.19 -7.72
C ALA A 26 -10.19 9.71 -7.95
N ILE A 27 -10.31 10.13 -9.21
CA ILE A 27 -10.17 11.53 -9.60
C ILE A 27 -11.39 12.38 -9.17
N ASN A 28 -12.55 11.80 -8.84
CA ASN A 28 -13.74 12.58 -8.47
C ASN A 28 -14.71 11.80 -7.56
N GLY A 29 -15.15 12.37 -6.42
CA GLY A 29 -16.35 11.91 -5.73
C GLY A 29 -16.47 12.30 -4.25
N ILE A 30 -17.53 13.05 -3.93
CA ILE A 30 -17.96 13.59 -2.63
C ILE A 30 -18.17 12.46 -1.58
N GLY A 31 -17.09 11.97 -1.00
CA GLY A 31 -17.08 10.97 0.07
C GLY A 31 -15.77 11.05 0.86
N ARG A 32 -15.71 10.42 2.04
CA ARG A 32 -14.45 10.23 2.79
C ARG A 32 -13.52 9.31 1.99
N GLN A 33 -12.86 9.85 0.97
CA GLN A 33 -11.91 9.14 0.12
C GLN A 33 -10.48 9.37 0.60
N ILE A 34 -9.63 8.40 0.31
CA ILE A 34 -8.20 8.44 0.60
C ILE A 34 -7.55 9.33 -0.47
N HIS A 35 -7.06 10.52 -0.08
CA HIS A 35 -6.44 11.51 -0.98
C HIS A 35 -4.94 11.26 -1.19
N GLY A 36 -4.41 10.21 -0.58
CA GLY A 36 -3.03 9.78 -0.72
C GLY A 36 -2.71 8.57 0.12
N GLN A 37 -1.65 7.86 -0.25
CA GLN A 37 -1.13 6.68 0.42
C GLN A 37 0.29 6.94 0.90
N VAL A 38 0.65 6.35 2.04
CA VAL A 38 2.02 6.32 2.55
C VAL A 38 2.35 4.87 2.87
N GLY A 39 3.44 4.38 2.29
CA GLY A 39 4.01 3.07 2.56
C GLY A 39 5.32 3.20 3.34
N VAL A 40 5.54 2.30 4.28
CA VAL A 40 6.80 2.16 5.00
C VAL A 40 7.39 0.79 4.76
N MET A 41 8.72 0.73 4.59
CA MET A 41 9.47 -0.50 4.40
C MET A 41 10.56 -0.61 5.45
N VAL A 42 10.68 -1.81 6.04
CA VAL A 42 11.80 -2.21 6.89
C VAL A 42 12.33 -3.52 6.31
N GLY A 43 13.58 -3.49 5.85
CA GLY A 43 14.25 -4.63 5.24
C GLY A 43 15.41 -5.15 6.09
N THR A 44 15.96 -6.28 5.69
CA THR A 44 17.15 -6.88 6.30
C THR A 44 18.38 -5.99 6.13
N ASN A 45 19.43 -6.24 6.93
CA ASN A 45 20.69 -5.48 6.92
C ASN A 45 20.55 -3.98 7.24
N GLY A 46 19.43 -3.55 7.82
CA GLY A 46 19.17 -2.14 8.18
C GLY A 46 18.55 -1.30 7.05
N ALA A 47 18.04 -1.94 6.00
CA ALA A 47 17.30 -1.23 4.96
C ALA A 47 15.99 -0.64 5.50
N ARG A 48 15.69 0.60 5.11
CA ARG A 48 14.43 1.26 5.46
C ARG A 48 14.01 2.21 4.36
N GLY A 49 12.71 2.34 4.15
CA GLY A 49 12.16 3.23 3.14
C GLY A 49 10.81 3.80 3.55
N VAL A 50 10.50 4.96 2.99
CA VAL A 50 9.16 5.55 3.01
C VAL A 50 8.84 6.01 1.60
N ALA A 51 7.63 5.69 1.14
CA ALA A 51 7.09 6.17 -0.12
C ALA A 51 5.71 6.76 0.13
N ALA A 52 5.36 7.80 -0.61
CA ALA A 52 4.01 8.34 -0.55
C ALA A 52 3.56 8.84 -1.92
N SER A 53 2.26 8.83 -2.12
CA SER A 53 1.61 9.52 -3.24
C SER A 53 0.33 10.20 -2.78
N MET A 54 0.02 11.34 -3.36
CA MET A 54 -1.24 12.06 -3.12
C MET A 54 -1.76 12.68 -4.40
N TYR A 55 -3.08 12.83 -4.46
CA TYR A 55 -3.80 13.53 -5.51
C TYR A 55 -4.81 14.48 -4.87
N ALA A 56 -4.75 15.76 -5.23
CA ALA A 56 -5.66 16.77 -4.70
C ALA A 56 -6.14 17.73 -5.80
N PRO A 57 -7.42 18.13 -5.79
CA PRO A 57 -7.91 19.22 -6.63
C PRO A 57 -7.35 20.57 -6.15
N LEU A 58 -6.98 21.43 -7.09
CA LEU A 58 -6.56 22.82 -6.89
C LEU A 58 -7.64 23.78 -7.44
N GLY A 59 -8.87 23.63 -6.95
CA GLY A 59 -10.04 24.36 -7.46
C GLY A 59 -10.83 23.56 -8.50
N GLU A 60 -11.57 24.26 -9.37
CA GLU A 60 -12.54 23.64 -10.28
C GLU A 60 -11.92 22.97 -11.50
N THR A 61 -10.72 23.41 -11.92
CA THR A 61 -10.07 22.92 -13.15
C THR A 61 -8.64 22.43 -12.94
N GLY A 62 -8.07 22.70 -11.76
CA GLY A 62 -6.69 22.36 -11.44
C GLY A 62 -6.59 21.07 -10.62
N HIS A 63 -5.53 20.31 -10.84
CA HIS A 63 -5.19 19.15 -10.02
C HIS A 63 -3.70 19.11 -9.74
N VAL A 64 -3.33 18.59 -8.57
CA VAL A 64 -1.94 18.32 -8.21
C VAL A 64 -1.78 16.85 -7.83
N ALA A 65 -0.75 16.24 -8.40
CA ALA A 65 -0.30 14.90 -8.03
C ALA A 65 1.13 15.02 -7.52
N VAL A 66 1.40 14.45 -6.34
CA VAL A 66 2.75 14.39 -5.78
C VAL A 66 3.07 12.95 -5.43
N ALA A 67 4.25 12.49 -5.81
CA ALA A 67 4.78 11.20 -5.40
C ALA A 67 6.24 11.36 -4.99
N PHE A 68 6.63 10.71 -3.89
CA PHE A 68 8.02 10.68 -3.45
C PHE A 68 8.38 9.33 -2.86
N GLU A 69 9.66 9.02 -2.91
CA GLU A 69 10.27 7.88 -2.25
C GLU A 69 11.57 8.31 -1.60
N ASN A 70 11.83 7.83 -0.39
CA ASN A 70 13.13 7.92 0.27
C ASN A 70 13.50 6.55 0.83
N THR A 71 14.53 5.95 0.24
CA THR A 71 15.03 4.64 0.62
C THR A 71 16.49 4.75 1.04
N ARG A 72 16.82 4.16 2.19
CA ARG A 72 18.19 3.97 2.67
C ARG A 72 18.49 2.49 2.66
N PHE A 73 19.42 2.08 1.79
CA PHE A 73 19.91 0.71 1.77
C PHE A 73 20.78 0.45 2.99
N GLY A 74 20.51 -0.66 3.65
CA GLY A 74 21.29 -1.13 4.77
C GLY A 74 22.56 -1.82 4.28
N SER A 75 23.70 -1.16 4.46
CA SER A 75 25.01 -1.76 4.76
C SER A 75 25.94 -0.60 5.11
N ARG A 76 26.31 -0.47 6.38
CA ARG A 76 27.45 0.33 6.83
C ARG A 76 28.52 -0.63 7.35
N TYR A 77 29.09 -1.36 6.41
CA TYR A 77 30.43 -1.94 6.49
C TYR A 77 31.05 -1.75 5.12
#